data_AF-A0A4Y1RWE1-F1
#
_entry.id   AF-A0A4Y1RWE1-F1
#
_cell.length_a   1.000
_cell.length_b   1.000
_cell.length_c   1.000
_cell.angle_alpha   90.00
_cell.angle_beta   90.00
_cell.angle_gamma   90.00
#
_symmetry.space_group_name_H-M   'P 1'
#
loop_
_entity.id
_entity.type
_entity.pdbx_description
1 polymer ?
#
loop_
_entity_poly.entity_id
_entity_poly.type
_entity_poly.pdbx_seq_one_letter_code
_entity_poly.pdbx_strand_id
1 'polypeptide(L)'
;MVVAMAMRSRGALLSLLIFLSVFVLNTVQVQGNPNYRDALAKSILFFQGQRSGRLPSGATQQITWRSNSGLSDGLQAHFGGKGVMLPHPPVDLTGGYHDAGDNVKFNFPMAFTTTMLSWGTLEYGKRMGPQLSDSRAAIRWATDYLLKCARATPGRLYVGVGDPNVDHKCWERPETWTRSEPCTRSHKAIRARMLLERRPLH
;
A
#
# COMPACT_ATOMS: atom_id res chain seq x y z
N MET A 1 70.54 19.59 -12.79
CA MET A 1 69.45 18.88 -12.07
C MET A 1 68.15 19.69 -11.96
N VAL A 2 68.18 20.98 -11.57
CA VAL A 2 66.98 21.80 -11.30
C VAL A 2 66.07 22.04 -12.53
N VAL A 3 66.63 22.27 -13.72
CA VAL A 3 65.86 22.52 -14.96
C VAL A 3 65.06 21.29 -15.42
N ALA A 4 65.63 20.09 -15.28
CA ALA A 4 64.97 18.83 -15.64
C ALA A 4 63.79 18.49 -14.71
N MET A 5 63.88 18.80 -13.41
CA MET A 5 62.77 18.64 -12.45
C MET A 5 61.62 19.61 -12.74
N ALA A 6 61.92 20.87 -13.09
CA ALA A 6 60.91 21.85 -13.48
C ALA A 6 60.16 21.47 -14.76
N MET A 7 60.86 20.96 -15.79
CA MET A 7 60.24 20.47 -17.03
C MET A 7 59.35 19.24 -16.81
N ARG A 8 59.74 18.33 -15.89
CA ARG A 8 58.95 17.14 -15.52
C ARG A 8 57.65 17.52 -14.79
N SER A 9 57.66 18.59 -13.98
CA SER A 9 56.47 19.13 -13.30
C SER A 9 55.48 19.82 -14.24
N ARG A 10 55.97 20.52 -15.27
CA ARG A 10 55.14 21.21 -16.28
C ARG A 10 54.41 20.23 -17.19
N GLY A 11 55.06 19.11 -17.56
CA GLY A 11 54.42 18.03 -18.33
C GLY A 11 53.30 17.33 -17.54
N ALA A 12 53.52 17.06 -16.25
CA ALA A 12 52.50 16.46 -15.38
C ALA A 12 51.27 17.36 -15.18
N LEU A 13 51.49 18.68 -15.03
CA LEU A 13 50.41 19.65 -14.91
C LEU A 13 49.58 19.73 -16.20
N LEU A 14 50.24 19.72 -17.36
CA LEU A 14 49.57 19.73 -18.65
C LEU A 14 48.74 18.45 -18.88
N SER A 15 49.29 17.28 -18.55
CA SER A 15 48.57 16.01 -18.61
C SER A 15 47.37 15.98 -17.66
N LEU A 16 47.50 16.53 -16.44
CA LEU A 16 46.40 16.61 -15.49
C LEU A 16 45.29 17.55 -15.99
N LEU A 17 45.64 18.70 -16.57
CA LEU A 17 44.68 19.64 -17.15
C LEU A 17 43.95 19.04 -18.36
N ILE A 18 44.63 18.27 -19.20
CA ILE A 18 44.04 17.53 -20.31
C ILE A 18 43.11 16.42 -19.79
N PHE A 19 43.52 15.70 -18.75
CA PHE A 19 42.65 14.68 -18.13
C PHE A 19 41.40 15.30 -17.52
N LEU A 20 41.54 16.43 -16.82
CA LEU A 20 40.42 17.13 -16.20
C LEU A 20 39.48 17.73 -17.25
N SER A 21 40.02 18.28 -18.35
CA SER A 21 39.20 18.80 -19.45
C SER A 21 38.47 17.69 -20.19
N VAL A 22 39.13 16.56 -20.47
CA VAL A 22 38.48 15.37 -21.03
C VAL A 22 37.44 14.81 -20.07
N PHE A 23 37.70 14.76 -18.77
CA PHE A 23 36.73 14.31 -17.76
C PHE A 23 35.48 15.21 -17.72
N VAL A 24 35.66 16.53 -17.71
CA VAL A 24 34.55 17.51 -17.74
C VAL A 24 33.79 17.47 -19.07
N LEU A 25 34.48 17.28 -20.20
CA LEU A 25 33.84 17.15 -21.51
C LEU A 25 33.08 15.83 -21.69
N ASN A 26 33.46 14.78 -20.94
CA ASN A 26 32.77 13.48 -20.92
C ASN A 26 31.71 13.36 -19.81
N THR A 27 31.46 14.41 -19.01
CA THR A 27 30.28 14.39 -18.13
C THR A 27 29.02 14.58 -18.98
N VAL A 28 28.36 13.47 -19.32
CA VAL A 28 27.02 13.50 -19.89
C VAL A 28 26.06 13.99 -18.79
N GLN A 29 25.58 15.23 -18.92
CA GLN A 29 24.46 15.72 -18.13
C GLN A 29 23.20 14.98 -18.59
N VAL A 30 22.92 13.82 -18.00
CA VAL A 30 21.63 13.14 -18.17
C VAL A 30 20.58 13.99 -17.47
N GLN A 31 19.95 14.91 -18.20
CA GLN A 31 18.75 15.58 -17.72
C GLN A 31 17.57 14.63 -17.88
N GLY A 32 17.18 13.98 -16.78
CA GLY A 32 15.89 13.31 -16.70
C GLY A 32 14.80 14.37 -16.73
N ASN A 33 13.92 14.31 -17.73
CA ASN A 33 12.66 15.07 -17.76
C ASN A 33 11.49 14.13 -17.43
N PRO A 34 11.36 13.67 -16.17
CA PRO A 34 10.32 12.71 -15.80
C PRO A 34 8.93 13.33 -15.94
N ASN A 35 8.01 12.56 -16.49
CA ASN A 35 6.60 12.95 -16.59
C ASN A 35 5.88 12.72 -15.25
N TYR A 36 5.95 13.70 -14.35
CA TYR A 36 5.33 13.61 -13.02
C TYR A 36 3.79 13.52 -13.07
N ARG A 37 3.15 14.02 -14.13
CA ARG A 37 1.70 13.87 -14.32
C ARG A 37 1.32 12.41 -14.53
N ASP A 38 2.07 11.71 -15.39
CA ASP A 38 1.89 10.28 -15.64
C ASP A 38 2.28 9.44 -14.42
N ALA A 39 3.38 9.78 -13.74
CA ALA A 39 3.79 9.11 -12.52
C ALA A 39 2.72 9.22 -11.41
N LEU A 40 2.14 10.40 -11.20
CA LEU A 40 1.04 10.59 -10.25
C LEU A 40 -0.19 9.77 -10.64
N ALA A 41 -0.60 9.80 -11.92
CA ALA A 41 -1.74 9.04 -12.40
C ALA A 41 -1.58 7.53 -12.12
N LYS A 42 -0.42 6.97 -12.43
CA LYS A 42 -0.11 5.55 -12.20
C LYS A 42 0.01 5.21 -10.71
N SER A 43 0.59 6.11 -9.91
CA SER A 43 0.69 5.95 -8.45
C SER A 43 -0.68 5.89 -7.79
N ILE A 44 -1.65 6.68 -8.25
CA ILE A 44 -3.03 6.61 -7.74
C ILE A 44 -3.77 5.38 -8.30
N LEU A 45 -3.54 5.04 -9.57
CA LEU A 45 -4.14 3.85 -10.20
C LEU A 45 -3.74 2.54 -9.50
N PHE A 46 -2.52 2.46 -8.95
CA PHE A 46 -2.04 1.32 -8.16
C PHE A 46 -3.03 0.92 -7.06
N PHE A 47 -3.64 1.89 -6.36
CA PHE A 47 -4.63 1.58 -5.32
C PHE A 47 -5.84 0.82 -5.84
N GLN A 48 -6.29 1.05 -7.08
CA GLN A 48 -7.38 0.27 -7.67
C GLN A 48 -6.99 -1.20 -7.89
N GLY A 49 -5.70 -1.44 -8.18
CA GLY A 49 -5.10 -2.77 -8.29
C GLY A 49 -5.03 -3.52 -6.97
N GLN A 50 -5.08 -2.83 -5.83
CA GLN A 50 -4.98 -3.43 -4.49
C GLN A 50 -6.34 -3.64 -3.79
N ARG A 51 -7.45 -3.17 -4.36
CA ARG A 51 -8.76 -3.23 -3.68
C ARG A 51 -9.18 -4.66 -3.36
N SER A 52 -9.59 -4.93 -2.13
CA SER A 52 -10.31 -6.14 -1.73
C SER A 52 -11.80 -5.84 -1.58
N GLY A 53 -12.67 -6.85 -1.68
CA GLY A 53 -14.12 -6.71 -1.54
C GLY A 53 -14.86 -6.64 -2.87
N ARG A 54 -16.09 -6.10 -2.83
CA ARG A 54 -16.91 -5.91 -4.02
C ARG A 54 -16.50 -4.63 -4.75
N LEU A 55 -15.87 -4.76 -5.91
CA LEU A 55 -15.33 -3.64 -6.66
C LEU A 55 -16.45 -2.75 -7.22
N PRO A 56 -16.24 -1.41 -7.27
CA PRO A 56 -17.21 -0.51 -7.88
C PRO A 56 -17.17 -0.67 -9.41
N SER A 57 -18.32 -0.50 -10.07
CA SER A 57 -18.42 -0.52 -11.53
C SER A 57 -18.09 0.85 -12.14
N GLY A 58 -17.61 0.86 -13.39
CA GLY A 58 -17.46 2.09 -14.18
C GLY A 58 -16.18 2.89 -13.88
N ALA A 59 -16.24 4.21 -14.05
CA ALA A 59 -15.06 5.10 -14.07
C ALA A 59 -14.17 5.06 -12.81
N THR A 60 -14.71 4.62 -11.67
CA THR A 60 -13.96 4.49 -10.41
C THR A 60 -13.11 3.22 -10.33
N GLN A 61 -13.23 2.27 -11.27
CA GLN A 61 -12.43 1.05 -11.39
C GLN A 61 -11.96 0.88 -12.85
N GLN A 62 -10.84 1.52 -13.16
CA GLN A 62 -10.18 1.50 -14.47
C GLN A 62 -9.37 0.21 -14.69
N ILE A 63 -8.90 -0.44 -13.62
CA ILE A 63 -8.20 -1.72 -13.69
C ILE A 63 -9.20 -2.85 -14.04
N THR A 64 -9.04 -3.44 -15.23
CA THR A 64 -9.96 -4.44 -15.81
C THR A 64 -9.62 -5.89 -15.46
N TRP A 65 -8.41 -6.17 -14.99
CA TRP A 65 -7.97 -7.53 -14.65
C TRP A 65 -8.28 -7.93 -13.19
N ARG A 66 -8.82 -7.00 -12.38
CA ARG A 66 -9.30 -7.25 -11.02
C ARG A 66 -10.80 -7.55 -11.01
N SER A 67 -11.24 -8.42 -10.11
CA SER A 67 -12.68 -8.64 -9.84
C SER A 67 -12.97 -8.72 -8.34
N ASN A 68 -14.24 -9.00 -8.00
CA ASN A 68 -14.66 -9.15 -6.62
C ASN A 68 -13.85 -10.24 -5.90
N SER A 69 -13.41 -9.95 -4.69
CA SER A 69 -12.57 -10.81 -3.85
C SER A 69 -12.91 -10.57 -2.38
N GLY A 70 -12.49 -11.45 -1.46
CA GLY A 70 -12.64 -11.18 -0.02
C GLY A 70 -14.09 -11.03 0.46
N LEU A 71 -15.09 -11.55 -0.26
CA LEU A 71 -16.51 -11.29 0.05
C LEU A 71 -17.00 -11.96 1.35
N SER A 72 -16.22 -12.86 1.92
CA SER A 72 -16.50 -13.54 3.19
C SER A 72 -15.70 -12.97 4.38
N ASP A 73 -14.93 -11.90 4.16
CA ASP A 73 -14.12 -11.26 5.18
C ASP A 73 -14.97 -10.84 6.39
N GLY A 74 -14.60 -11.37 7.57
CA GLY A 74 -15.30 -11.09 8.83
C GLY A 74 -16.33 -12.15 9.25
N LEU A 75 -16.76 -13.04 8.35
CA LEU A 75 -17.71 -14.10 8.68
C LEU A 75 -17.17 -15.04 9.77
N GLN A 76 -15.91 -15.47 9.64
CA GLN A 76 -15.26 -16.33 10.63
C GLN A 76 -15.14 -15.67 12.00
N ALA A 77 -15.17 -14.35 12.08
CA ALA A 77 -15.07 -13.65 13.34
C ALA A 77 -16.27 -13.97 14.26
N HIS A 78 -17.43 -14.32 13.71
CA HIS A 78 -18.56 -14.79 14.49
C HIS A 78 -18.27 -16.10 15.26
N PHE A 79 -17.36 -16.92 14.75
CA PHE A 79 -16.94 -18.17 15.35
C PHE A 79 -15.63 -17.94 16.12
N GLY A 80 -15.67 -18.04 17.44
CA GLY A 80 -14.45 -18.07 18.25
C GLY A 80 -13.50 -19.19 17.81
N GLY A 81 -12.23 -19.12 18.21
CA GLY A 81 -11.17 -20.06 17.79
C GLY A 81 -11.40 -21.55 18.13
N LYS A 82 -12.55 -21.92 18.70
CA LYS A 82 -13.00 -23.28 18.99
C LYS A 82 -14.38 -23.61 18.40
N GLY A 83 -14.85 -22.86 17.39
CA GLY A 83 -16.19 -23.03 16.80
C GLY A 83 -17.34 -22.52 17.69
N VAL A 84 -17.03 -21.86 18.80
CA VAL A 84 -18.02 -21.29 19.72
C VAL A 84 -18.54 -19.97 19.14
N MET A 85 -19.85 -19.89 18.93
CA MET A 85 -20.52 -18.69 18.47
C MET A 85 -20.33 -17.55 19.49
N LEU A 86 -19.83 -16.40 19.04
CA LEU A 86 -19.73 -15.21 19.88
C LEU A 86 -21.09 -14.50 19.96
N PRO A 87 -21.40 -13.81 21.08
CA PRO A 87 -22.70 -13.18 21.30
C PRO A 87 -22.97 -11.93 20.42
N HIS A 88 -22.10 -11.65 19.46
CA HIS A 88 -22.28 -10.56 18.49
C HIS A 88 -22.65 -11.15 17.11
N PRO A 89 -23.45 -10.43 16.30
CA PRO A 89 -23.77 -10.88 14.95
C PRO A 89 -22.50 -11.03 14.07
N PRO A 90 -22.58 -11.74 12.93
CA PRO A 90 -21.53 -11.73 11.93
C PRO A 90 -21.13 -10.31 11.55
N VAL A 91 -19.84 -10.10 11.32
CA VAL A 91 -19.30 -8.78 10.99
C VAL A 91 -18.91 -8.74 9.51
N ASP A 92 -19.23 -7.62 8.85
CA ASP A 92 -18.73 -7.34 7.51
C ASP A 92 -17.38 -6.63 7.61
N LEU A 93 -16.32 -7.31 7.17
CA LEU A 93 -14.98 -6.74 7.04
C LEU A 93 -14.53 -6.70 5.57
N THR A 94 -15.45 -6.76 4.61
CA THR A 94 -15.15 -6.60 3.18
C THR A 94 -14.69 -5.17 2.87
N GLY A 95 -13.85 -5.01 1.83
CA GLY A 95 -13.27 -3.71 1.42
C GLY A 95 -11.78 -3.61 1.76
N GLY A 96 -11.23 -2.39 1.69
CA GLY A 96 -9.83 -2.12 2.03
C GLY A 96 -8.85 -2.58 0.96
N TYR A 97 -7.57 -2.62 1.31
CA TYR A 97 -6.48 -2.96 0.40
C TYR A 97 -5.74 -4.22 0.82
N HIS A 98 -5.38 -5.06 -0.15
CA HIS A 98 -4.31 -6.03 0.02
C HIS A 98 -2.99 -5.30 0.24
N ASP A 99 -2.17 -5.77 1.17
CA ASP A 99 -1.01 -5.02 1.66
C ASP A 99 0.09 -4.89 0.61
N ALA A 100 0.42 -5.99 -0.07
CA ALA A 100 1.50 -6.02 -1.05
C ALA A 100 1.13 -6.89 -2.27
N GLY A 101 1.97 -7.88 -2.59
CA GLY A 101 1.68 -8.91 -3.60
C GLY A 101 0.93 -10.11 -3.04
N ASP A 102 0.54 -10.05 -1.77
CA ASP A 102 -0.24 -11.04 -1.05
C ASP A 102 -1.72 -10.62 -0.99
N ASN A 103 -2.58 -11.44 -0.37
CA ASN A 103 -4.00 -11.10 -0.22
C ASN A 103 -4.37 -10.70 1.21
N VAL A 104 -3.40 -10.63 2.13
CA VAL A 104 -3.63 -10.22 3.52
C VAL A 104 -3.93 -8.73 3.61
N LYS A 105 -4.85 -8.38 4.50
CA LYS A 105 -5.16 -6.99 4.87
C LYS A 105 -4.49 -6.67 6.19
N PHE A 106 -3.34 -6.01 6.14
CA PHE A 106 -2.65 -5.51 7.33
C PHE A 106 -3.08 -4.06 7.63
N ASN A 107 -3.79 -3.84 8.73
CA ASN A 107 -4.40 -2.51 8.96
C ASN A 107 -3.38 -1.44 9.33
N PHE A 108 -2.24 -1.80 9.91
CA PHE A 108 -1.21 -0.84 10.28
C PHE A 108 -0.58 -0.14 9.05
N PRO A 109 0.02 -0.87 8.10
CA PRO A 109 0.52 -0.26 6.86
C PRO A 109 -0.60 0.36 6.01
N MET A 110 -1.81 -0.20 6.01
CA MET A 110 -2.95 0.42 5.32
C MET A 110 -3.33 1.77 5.93
N ALA A 111 -3.41 1.88 7.27
CA ALA A 111 -3.73 3.11 7.96
C ALA A 111 -2.62 4.16 7.78
N PHE A 112 -1.36 3.76 7.84
CA PHE A 112 -0.22 4.62 7.54
C PHE A 112 -0.29 5.17 6.10
N THR A 113 -0.48 4.28 5.12
CA THR A 113 -0.57 4.64 3.70
C THR A 113 -1.74 5.59 3.44
N THR A 114 -2.89 5.31 4.06
CA THR A 114 -4.09 6.16 3.96
C THR A 114 -3.84 7.54 4.57
N THR A 115 -3.12 7.60 5.69
CA THR A 115 -2.74 8.86 6.34
C THR A 115 -1.82 9.69 5.44
N MET A 116 -0.78 9.07 4.88
CA MET A 116 0.15 9.74 3.97
C MET A 116 -0.54 10.21 2.68
N LEU A 117 -1.41 9.39 2.09
CA LEU A 117 -2.19 9.78 0.92
C LEU A 117 -3.15 10.94 1.23
N SER A 118 -3.81 10.90 2.39
CA SER A 118 -4.68 11.97 2.86
C SER A 118 -3.91 13.26 3.08
N TRP A 119 -2.76 13.19 3.74
CA TRP A 119 -1.91 14.35 3.97
C TRP A 119 -1.43 14.96 2.65
N GLY A 120 -0.90 14.14 1.73
CA GLY A 120 -0.50 14.63 0.41
C GLY A 120 -1.65 15.25 -0.39
N THR A 121 -2.85 14.68 -0.29
CA THR A 121 -4.07 15.22 -0.94
C THR A 121 -4.51 16.55 -0.31
N LEU A 122 -4.36 16.71 1.00
CA LEU A 122 -4.65 17.96 1.70
C LEU A 122 -3.67 19.07 1.29
N GLU A 123 -2.36 18.80 1.29
CA GLU A 123 -1.33 19.80 0.97
C GLU A 123 -1.32 20.17 -0.52
N TYR A 124 -1.42 19.17 -1.39
CA TYR A 124 -1.15 19.34 -2.83
C TYR A 124 -2.37 19.17 -3.72
N GLY A 125 -3.57 18.98 -3.16
CA GLY A 125 -4.78 18.66 -3.93
C GLY A 125 -5.10 19.63 -5.06
N LYS A 126 -4.83 20.94 -4.90
CA LYS A 126 -5.01 21.96 -5.94
C LYS A 126 -4.11 21.74 -7.17
N ARG A 127 -2.97 21.05 -7.00
CA ARG A 127 -1.98 20.75 -8.05
C ARG A 127 -2.14 19.35 -8.66
N MET A 128 -3.03 18.51 -8.12
CA MET A 128 -3.25 17.14 -8.59
C MET A 128 -4.09 17.05 -9.87
N GLY A 129 -4.75 18.14 -10.28
CA GLY A 129 -5.58 18.18 -11.48
C GLY A 129 -6.65 17.08 -11.49
N PRO A 130 -6.74 16.25 -12.54
CA PRO A 130 -7.75 15.19 -12.61
C PRO A 130 -7.56 14.09 -11.57
N GLN A 131 -6.37 13.96 -10.96
CA GLN A 131 -6.10 12.89 -10.00
C GLN A 131 -6.68 13.14 -8.61
N LEU A 132 -7.16 14.35 -8.32
CA LEU A 132 -7.76 14.68 -7.03
C LEU A 132 -8.99 13.81 -6.72
N SER A 133 -9.85 13.52 -7.70
CA SER A 133 -11.01 12.66 -7.51
C SER A 133 -10.60 11.22 -7.22
N ASP A 134 -9.60 10.71 -7.94
CA ASP A 134 -9.13 9.34 -7.80
C ASP A 134 -8.38 9.15 -6.46
N SER A 135 -7.61 10.15 -6.02
CA SER A 135 -6.99 10.16 -4.68
C SER A 135 -8.05 10.14 -3.57
N ARG A 136 -9.11 10.96 -3.69
CA ARG A 136 -10.23 10.94 -2.73
C ARG A 136 -10.95 9.59 -2.72
N ALA A 137 -11.15 8.98 -3.88
CA ALA A 137 -11.76 7.66 -3.98
C ALA A 137 -10.89 6.57 -3.34
N ALA A 138 -9.56 6.66 -3.49
CA ALA A 138 -8.62 5.75 -2.85
C ALA A 138 -8.62 5.92 -1.31
N ILE A 139 -8.56 7.15 -0.81
CA ILE A 139 -8.67 7.44 0.63
C ILE A 139 -9.98 6.87 1.19
N ARG A 140 -11.11 7.15 0.51
CA ARG A 140 -12.43 6.68 0.94
C ARG A 140 -12.50 5.16 1.04
N TRP A 141 -11.93 4.45 0.07
CA TRP A 141 -11.93 2.99 0.05
C TRP A 141 -11.27 2.39 1.29
N ALA A 142 -10.12 2.93 1.70
CA ALA A 142 -9.44 2.50 2.92
C ALA A 142 -10.20 2.94 4.17
N THR A 143 -10.66 4.20 4.25
CA THR A 143 -11.32 4.70 5.46
C THR A 143 -12.67 4.01 5.71
N ASP A 144 -13.42 3.67 4.66
CA ASP A 144 -14.68 2.94 4.80
C ASP A 144 -14.41 1.55 5.42
N TYR A 145 -13.35 0.87 5.02
CA TYR A 145 -12.92 -0.40 5.61
C TYR A 145 -12.42 -0.25 7.06
N LEU A 146 -11.54 0.72 7.33
CA LEU A 146 -11.04 0.98 8.69
C LEU A 146 -12.18 1.34 9.65
N LEU A 147 -13.20 2.05 9.17
CA LEU A 147 -14.40 2.37 9.93
C LEU A 147 -15.21 1.12 10.28
N LYS A 148 -15.38 0.18 9.32
CA LYS A 148 -15.97 -1.14 9.60
C LYS A 148 -15.17 -1.86 10.69
N CYS A 149 -13.85 -1.92 10.57
CA CYS A 149 -12.97 -2.56 11.56
C CYS A 149 -13.07 -1.96 12.97
N ALA A 150 -13.31 -0.65 13.09
CA ALA A 150 -13.43 0.03 14.38
C ALA A 150 -14.83 -0.08 15.00
N ARG A 151 -15.88 -0.21 14.17
CA ARG A 151 -17.28 -0.15 14.63
C ARG A 151 -18.02 -1.49 14.63
N ALA A 152 -17.47 -2.51 13.96
CA ALA A 152 -18.12 -3.80 13.81
C ALA A 152 -18.47 -4.49 15.15
N THR A 153 -17.73 -4.23 16.22
CA THR A 153 -18.05 -4.79 17.55
C THR A 153 -17.62 -3.83 18.66
N PRO A 154 -18.52 -3.39 19.56
CA PRO A 154 -18.16 -2.51 20.67
C PRO A 154 -16.99 -3.05 21.51
N GLY A 155 -16.02 -2.19 21.83
CA GLY A 155 -14.84 -2.55 22.63
C GLY A 155 -13.82 -3.46 21.92
N ARG A 156 -13.94 -3.66 20.60
CA ARG A 156 -13.00 -4.45 19.80
C ARG A 156 -12.54 -3.66 18.58
N LEU A 157 -11.28 -3.86 18.23
CA LEU A 157 -10.71 -3.35 17.00
C LEU A 157 -10.21 -4.53 16.16
N TYR A 158 -10.70 -4.62 14.93
CA TYR A 158 -10.14 -5.54 13.94
C TYR A 158 -8.89 -4.90 13.34
N VAL A 159 -7.77 -5.63 13.35
CA VAL A 159 -6.45 -5.12 12.96
C VAL A 159 -5.91 -5.77 11.68
N GLY A 160 -6.68 -6.69 11.11
CA GLY A 160 -6.41 -7.24 9.81
C GLY A 160 -7.36 -8.37 9.45
N VAL A 161 -7.25 -8.84 8.21
CA VAL A 161 -7.93 -10.03 7.72
C VAL A 161 -6.93 -10.88 6.95
N GLY A 162 -6.85 -12.15 7.35
CA GLY A 162 -6.05 -13.20 6.75
C GLY A 162 -4.94 -13.73 7.62
N ASP A 163 -4.55 -14.98 7.36
CA ASP A 163 -3.41 -15.63 8.01
C ASP A 163 -2.23 -15.60 7.04
N PRO A 164 -1.18 -14.81 7.31
CA PRO A 164 -0.08 -14.64 6.37
C PRO A 164 0.65 -15.94 6.07
N ASN A 165 0.72 -16.88 7.02
CA ASN A 165 1.43 -18.14 6.77
C ASN A 165 0.68 -19.04 5.78
N VAL A 166 -0.65 -18.94 5.74
CA VAL A 166 -1.48 -19.67 4.78
C VAL A 166 -1.45 -18.94 3.43
N ASP A 167 -1.63 -17.62 3.47
CA ASP A 167 -1.69 -16.79 2.27
C ASP A 167 -0.37 -16.84 1.48
N HIS A 168 0.78 -16.67 2.15
CA HIS A 168 2.10 -16.59 1.49
C HIS A 168 2.62 -17.94 1.00
N LYS A 169 1.96 -19.05 1.35
CA LYS A 169 2.24 -20.38 0.76
C LYS A 169 1.51 -20.59 -0.55
N CYS A 170 0.68 -19.64 -0.94
CA CYS A 170 -0.18 -19.73 -2.11
C CYS A 170 0.14 -18.63 -3.11
N TRP A 171 0.25 -19.01 -4.39
CA TRP A 171 0.41 -18.06 -5.48
C TRP A 171 -0.85 -18.05 -6.33
N GLU A 172 -1.85 -17.29 -5.90
CA GLU A 172 -3.17 -17.28 -6.51
C GLU A 172 -3.75 -15.87 -6.62
N ARG A 173 -4.75 -15.76 -7.50
CA ARG A 173 -5.51 -14.54 -7.68
C ARG A 173 -6.45 -14.33 -6.47
N PRO A 174 -6.63 -13.08 -5.98
CA PRO A 174 -7.58 -12.79 -4.89
C PRO A 174 -9.03 -13.17 -5.20
N GLU A 175 -9.39 -13.26 -6.48
CA GLU A 175 -10.72 -13.64 -6.96
C GLU A 175 -11.01 -15.14 -6.84
N THR A 176 -9.96 -15.98 -6.73
CA THR A 176 -10.12 -17.42 -6.67
C THR A 176 -10.59 -17.82 -5.28
N TRP A 177 -11.88 -18.12 -5.13
CA TRP A 177 -12.44 -18.70 -3.92
C TRP A 177 -13.00 -20.10 -4.22
N THR A 178 -12.32 -21.13 -3.74
CA THR A 178 -12.79 -22.52 -3.76
C THR A 178 -12.64 -23.16 -2.37
N ARG A 179 -13.74 -23.68 -1.82
CA ARG A 179 -13.78 -24.30 -0.48
C ARG A 179 -12.84 -25.51 -0.31
N SER A 180 -12.33 -26.05 -1.41
CA SER A 180 -11.47 -27.24 -1.48
C SER A 180 -9.97 -26.96 -1.52
N GLU A 181 -9.53 -25.72 -1.77
CA GLU A 181 -8.09 -25.41 -1.88
C GLU A 181 -7.49 -25.00 -0.53
N PRO A 182 -6.23 -25.38 -0.23
CA PRO A 182 -5.54 -25.01 1.02
C PRO A 182 -5.49 -23.49 1.27
N CYS A 183 -5.51 -22.71 0.19
CA CYS A 183 -5.32 -21.26 0.18
C CYS A 183 -6.53 -20.46 0.69
N THR A 184 -7.75 -21.02 0.66
CA THR A 184 -8.97 -20.28 1.03
C THR A 184 -9.22 -20.14 2.53
N ARG A 185 -8.29 -20.63 3.38
CA ARG A 185 -8.32 -20.41 4.83
C ARG A 185 -7.82 -19.01 5.25
N SER A 186 -7.44 -18.16 4.30
CA SER A 186 -6.94 -16.78 4.51
C SER A 186 -8.01 -15.72 4.80
N HIS A 187 -9.25 -16.08 5.17
CA HIS A 187 -10.30 -15.10 5.57
C HIS A 187 -10.42 -14.92 7.10
N LYS A 188 -9.42 -15.37 7.86
CA LYS A 188 -9.43 -15.29 9.32
C LYS A 188 -9.29 -13.84 9.78
N ALA A 189 -10.27 -13.34 10.52
CA ALA A 189 -10.18 -11.98 11.08
C ALA A 189 -9.14 -11.94 12.22
N ILE A 190 -8.14 -11.06 12.10
CA ILE A 190 -7.17 -10.78 13.17
C ILE A 190 -7.75 -9.70 14.08
N ARG A 191 -7.77 -9.99 15.38
CA ARG A 191 -8.44 -9.18 16.39
C ARG A 191 -7.47 -8.70 17.45
N ALA A 192 -7.58 -7.44 17.83
CA ALA A 192 -7.02 -6.92 19.06
C ALA A 192 -8.15 -6.62 20.05
N ARG A 193 -7.97 -7.00 21.32
CA ARG A 193 -8.86 -6.50 22.38
C ARG A 193 -8.46 -5.05 22.64
N MET A 194 -9.38 -4.13 22.42
CA MET A 194 -9.16 -2.74 22.79
C MET A 194 -9.22 -2.70 24.33
N LEU A 195 -8.07 -2.55 24.98
CA LEU A 195 -8.00 -2.29 26.42
C LEU A 195 -8.41 -0.84 26.69
N LEU A 196 -9.62 -0.47 26.28
CA LEU A 196 -10.28 0.72 26.81
C LEU A 196 -10.92 0.31 28.13
N GLU A 197 -10.08 0.13 29.13
CA GLU A 197 -10.52 0.20 30.51
C GLU A 197 -11.02 1.65 30.71
N ARG A 198 -12.32 1.87 30.49
CA ARG A 198 -12.96 3.04 31.07
C ARG A 198 -12.84 2.85 32.57
N ARG A 199 -11.81 3.43 33.20
CA ARG A 199 -11.88 3.66 34.64
C ARG A 199 -13.17 4.43 34.88
N PRO A 200 -14.07 3.96 35.74
CA PRO A 200 -15.17 4.81 36.17
C PRO A 200 -14.54 6.08 36.77
N LEU A 201 -14.98 7.24 36.27
CA LEU A 201 -14.72 8.50 36.95
C LEU A 201 -15.51 8.40 38.26
N HIS A 202 -14.80 8.18 39.36
CA HIS A 202 -15.29 8.40 40.71
C HIS A 202 -15.19 9.88 41.04
#